data_AF-A0A3N2QA13-F1
#
_entry.id   AF-A0A3N2QA13-F1
#
_cell.length_a   1.000
_cell.length_b   1.000
_cell.length_c   1.000
_cell.angle_alpha   90.00
_cell.angle_beta   90.00
_cell.angle_gamma   90.00
#
_symmetry.space_group_name_H-M   'P 1'
#
loop_
_entity.id
_entity.type
_entity.pdbx_description
1 polymer ?
#
loop_
_entity_poly.entity_id
_entity_poly.type
_entity_poly.pdbx_seq_one_letter_code
_entity_poly.pdbx_strand_id
1 'polypeptide(L)'
;TMAMKFLRSGASATDAVEAALRVLEDKEITNAGYGSNLSIDGTVECDATIVDHLGRSGACGAVPNVRNPICLAKLILDKSKQPMTLRRVPPNILVGDGARNFAVEHGMLVVPNESLISKNSRDRFLHWQDDLRRADERLKQGGESQKVYGPEIAPSNLASSQPHGTFLSTPTDQMRSGFPQQGDHAHAILLGTWNEGQPDSPYHGPPESECRPGASPITPLNAGLIEPRAPPPPEQCHLDSANNVNSPRGRRASPAKMSSLEVHSILESQPHERDRDGGRSPRLEEGGTRPTNEGQREPQQAPRGIKRPFPFPAGTDDAKHTMDVITDTIGAIAIDAKGTIAAGSSSGGIGMKHRGRLGPAALVGVGTAVVPCDPDDPDGVCVATVTSGTGEHMATTMASQRCAERIYRNTRRGPRGQDVQEDDEDAIMESFIKDDFMGHPGVKNCNPVGAIGLMTVKKTRGGCYLYFAHNTDSFALASMGSSDKEPQCVMSRLGDVSQVTRGARKVALE
;
A
#
# COMPACT_ATOMS: atom_id res chain seq x y z
N THR A 1 11.29 5.32 19.02
CA THR A 1 10.24 4.37 18.56
C THR A 1 10.43 3.01 19.24
N MET A 2 9.50 2.05 19.08
CA MET A 2 9.68 0.69 19.62
C MET A 2 10.83 -0.05 18.90
N ALA A 3 10.89 0.05 17.56
CA ALA A 3 11.98 -0.48 16.75
C ALA A 3 13.37 -0.05 17.28
N MET A 4 13.54 1.24 17.56
CA MET A 4 14.80 1.77 18.07
C MET A 4 15.18 1.22 19.46
N LYS A 5 14.22 0.79 20.30
CA LYS A 5 14.53 0.08 21.55
C LYS A 5 15.10 -1.31 21.27
N PHE A 6 14.51 -2.04 20.32
CA PHE A 6 15.00 -3.35 19.88
C PHE A 6 16.41 -3.25 19.29
N LEU A 7 16.64 -2.28 18.39
CA LEU A 7 17.95 -2.03 17.78
C LEU A 7 19.02 -1.67 18.83
N ARG A 8 18.70 -0.80 19.80
CA ARG A 8 19.61 -0.46 20.91
C ARG A 8 19.91 -1.64 21.85
N SER A 9 19.04 -2.65 21.90
CA SER A 9 19.30 -3.91 22.60
C SER A 9 20.06 -4.96 21.78
N GLY A 10 20.47 -4.63 20.54
CA GLY A 10 21.21 -5.53 19.66
C GLY A 10 20.36 -6.54 18.89
N ALA A 11 19.03 -6.34 18.84
CA ALA A 11 18.13 -7.18 18.03
C ALA A 11 18.36 -6.97 16.52
N SER A 12 17.93 -7.92 15.70
CA SER A 12 18.09 -7.82 14.24
C SER A 12 17.15 -6.79 13.62
N ALA A 13 17.48 -6.34 12.42
CA ALA A 13 16.61 -5.45 11.64
C ALA A 13 15.20 -6.04 11.43
N THR A 14 15.08 -7.37 11.22
CA THR A 14 13.77 -8.01 11.07
C THR A 14 12.95 -8.03 12.37
N ASP A 15 13.58 -8.15 13.53
CA ASP A 15 12.88 -8.10 14.82
C ASP A 15 12.43 -6.66 15.14
N ALA A 16 13.23 -5.67 14.72
CA ALA A 16 12.88 -4.25 14.86
C ALA A 16 11.72 -3.82 13.95
N VAL A 17 11.65 -4.35 12.72
CA VAL A 17 10.50 -4.18 11.80
C VAL A 17 9.25 -4.81 12.40
N GLU A 18 9.33 -6.06 12.86
CA GLU A 18 8.21 -6.74 13.54
C GLU A 18 7.72 -5.94 14.76
N ALA A 19 8.64 -5.48 15.62
CA ALA A 19 8.31 -4.70 16.80
C ALA A 19 7.72 -3.32 16.50
N ALA A 20 8.01 -2.73 15.33
CA ALA A 20 7.38 -1.49 14.87
C ALA A 20 5.95 -1.75 14.40
N LEU A 21 5.78 -2.69 13.48
CA LEU A 21 4.50 -2.98 12.82
C LEU A 21 3.49 -3.58 13.81
N ARG A 22 3.93 -4.45 14.72
CA ARG A 22 3.06 -4.97 15.80
C ARG A 22 2.42 -3.86 16.64
N VAL A 23 3.19 -2.80 16.95
CA VAL A 23 2.69 -1.64 17.71
C VAL A 23 1.68 -0.82 16.92
N LEU A 24 1.75 -0.85 15.58
CA LEU A 24 0.79 -0.19 14.69
C LEU A 24 -0.47 -1.05 14.49
N GLU A 25 -0.32 -2.35 14.24
CA GLU A 25 -1.43 -3.34 14.16
C GLU A 25 -2.29 -3.41 15.44
N ASP A 26 -1.73 -3.04 16.59
CA ASP A 26 -2.47 -2.91 17.85
C ASP A 26 -3.29 -1.59 17.96
N LYS A 27 -3.30 -0.74 16.92
CA LYS A 27 -3.99 0.56 16.91
C LYS A 27 -5.16 0.59 15.93
N GLU A 28 -6.35 0.83 16.50
CA GLU A 28 -7.62 1.04 15.81
C GLU A 28 -7.60 2.13 14.71
N ILE A 29 -6.66 3.06 14.76
CA ILE A 29 -6.47 4.11 13.73
C ILE A 29 -5.70 3.62 12.49
N THR A 30 -5.34 2.33 12.42
CA THR A 30 -4.65 1.76 11.26
C THR A 30 -5.53 0.70 10.61
N ASN A 31 -5.45 0.57 9.29
CA ASN A 31 -6.08 -0.53 8.57
C ASN A 31 -5.12 -1.73 8.51
N ALA A 32 -4.77 -2.27 9.69
CA ALA A 32 -3.96 -3.48 9.83
C ALA A 32 -4.20 -4.08 11.23
N GLY A 33 -4.19 -5.41 11.35
CA GLY A 33 -4.46 -6.08 12.63
C GLY A 33 -5.81 -5.66 13.24
N TYR A 34 -5.80 -5.12 14.45
CA TYR A 34 -6.97 -4.57 15.14
C TYR A 34 -7.30 -3.15 14.64
N GLY A 35 -8.45 -3.00 13.97
CA GLY A 35 -8.82 -1.77 13.25
C GLY A 35 -8.95 -1.94 11.73
N SER A 36 -8.50 -3.09 11.22
CA SER A 36 -8.67 -3.51 9.83
C SER A 36 -10.09 -3.36 9.32
N ASN A 37 -10.21 -3.04 8.03
CA ASN A 37 -11.47 -3.07 7.30
C ASN A 37 -12.06 -4.48 7.25
N LEU A 38 -13.39 -4.54 7.16
CA LEU A 38 -14.16 -5.78 7.11
C LEU A 38 -14.42 -6.18 5.66
N SER A 39 -14.37 -7.49 5.39
CA SER A 39 -14.87 -8.09 4.14
C SER A 39 -16.38 -7.88 3.99
N ILE A 40 -16.93 -8.20 2.82
CA ILE A 40 -18.38 -8.18 2.55
C ILE A 40 -19.21 -9.00 3.57
N ASP A 41 -18.62 -10.06 4.12
CA ASP A 41 -19.23 -10.94 5.14
C ASP A 41 -19.08 -10.40 6.58
N GLY A 42 -18.47 -9.23 6.78
CA GLY A 42 -18.23 -8.63 8.09
C GLY A 42 -17.02 -9.21 8.84
N THR A 43 -16.14 -9.95 8.17
CA THR A 43 -14.96 -10.59 8.79
C THR A 43 -13.67 -9.82 8.53
N VAL A 44 -12.76 -9.79 9.49
CA VAL A 44 -11.38 -9.29 9.31
C VAL A 44 -10.51 -10.38 8.68
N GLU A 45 -9.82 -10.03 7.60
CA GLU A 45 -8.79 -10.84 6.94
C GLU A 45 -7.60 -9.94 6.62
N CYS A 46 -6.40 -10.29 7.09
CA CYS A 46 -5.24 -9.44 6.95
C CYS A 46 -4.18 -9.99 5.99
N ASP A 47 -3.36 -9.07 5.48
CA ASP A 47 -2.21 -9.31 4.61
C ASP A 47 -0.95 -8.74 5.31
N ALA A 48 0.18 -9.45 5.25
CA ALA A 48 1.47 -8.94 5.75
C ALA A 48 2.67 -9.66 5.13
N THR A 49 3.78 -8.92 4.99
CA THR A 49 5.05 -9.41 4.44
C THR A 49 6.20 -8.81 5.23
N ILE A 50 7.24 -9.60 5.44
CA ILE A 50 8.55 -9.12 5.91
C ILE A 50 9.66 -9.68 5.01
N VAL A 51 10.65 -8.85 4.70
CA VAL A 51 11.77 -9.15 3.79
C VAL A 51 13.08 -8.78 4.48
N ASP A 52 14.06 -9.69 4.44
CA ASP A 52 15.40 -9.46 4.98
C ASP A 52 16.40 -8.94 3.95
N HIS A 53 17.60 -8.55 4.42
CA HIS A 53 18.72 -8.06 3.63
C HIS A 53 19.15 -8.91 2.42
N LEU A 54 18.78 -10.20 2.36
CA LEU A 54 19.06 -11.08 1.22
C LEU A 54 17.88 -11.18 0.24
N GLY A 55 16.83 -10.37 0.43
CA GLY A 55 15.59 -10.44 -0.34
C GLY A 55 14.73 -11.65 0.02
N ARG A 56 15.09 -12.41 1.08
CA ARG A 56 14.27 -13.55 1.54
C ARG A 56 13.07 -13.03 2.29
N SER A 57 11.93 -13.66 2.07
CA SER A 57 10.64 -13.19 2.58
C SER A 57 9.89 -14.26 3.38
N GLY A 58 9.04 -13.76 4.27
CA GLY A 58 7.92 -14.49 4.83
C GLY A 58 6.68 -13.63 4.71
N ALA A 59 5.57 -14.22 4.28
CA ALA A 59 4.32 -13.50 4.01
C ALA A 59 3.09 -14.32 4.43
N CYS A 60 2.04 -13.63 4.84
CA CYS A 60 0.71 -14.21 5.03
C CYS A 60 -0.35 -13.35 4.34
N GLY A 61 -1.40 -13.98 3.83
CA GLY A 61 -2.45 -13.29 3.09
C GLY A 61 -3.87 -13.80 3.37
N ALA A 62 -4.85 -12.89 3.34
CA ALA A 62 -6.23 -13.11 3.75
C ALA A 62 -6.37 -13.92 5.05
N VAL A 63 -5.47 -13.72 6.03
CA VAL A 63 -5.42 -14.55 7.23
C VAL A 63 -6.46 -14.08 8.25
N PRO A 64 -7.39 -14.95 8.70
CA PRO A 64 -8.33 -14.63 9.77
C PRO A 64 -7.72 -14.96 11.15
N ASN A 65 -8.30 -14.40 12.21
CA ASN A 65 -8.02 -14.76 13.61
C ASN A 65 -6.59 -14.51 14.13
N VAL A 66 -5.70 -13.93 13.35
CA VAL A 66 -4.33 -13.58 13.76
C VAL A 66 -4.31 -12.09 14.15
N ARG A 67 -4.02 -11.80 15.43
CA ARG A 67 -3.99 -10.42 15.94
C ARG A 67 -2.90 -9.57 15.27
N ASN A 68 -1.74 -10.17 15.06
CA ASN A 68 -0.55 -9.49 14.53
C ASN A 68 -0.02 -10.23 13.29
N PRO A 69 -0.58 -9.96 12.11
CA PRO A 69 -0.16 -10.55 10.83
C PRO A 69 1.35 -10.49 10.58
N ILE A 70 2.03 -9.39 10.93
CA ILE A 70 3.48 -9.27 10.73
C ILE A 70 4.28 -10.30 11.55
N CYS A 71 3.80 -10.69 12.74
CA CYS A 71 4.43 -11.74 13.55
C CYS A 71 4.32 -13.11 12.85
N LEU A 72 3.23 -13.36 12.11
CA LEU A 72 3.08 -14.59 11.32
C LEU A 72 3.98 -14.54 10.08
N ALA A 73 4.05 -13.40 9.38
CA ALA A 73 4.99 -13.20 8.28
C ALA A 73 6.46 -13.44 8.74
N LYS A 74 6.83 -12.93 9.91
CA LYS A 74 8.15 -13.14 10.54
C LYS A 74 8.39 -14.59 10.95
N LEU A 75 7.40 -15.25 11.56
CA LEU A 75 7.46 -16.68 11.85
C LEU A 75 7.71 -17.51 10.57
N ILE A 76 7.01 -17.20 9.47
CA ILE A 76 7.19 -17.89 8.17
C ILE A 76 8.61 -17.65 7.64
N LEU A 77 9.14 -16.42 7.71
CA LEU A 77 10.52 -16.11 7.32
C LEU A 77 11.56 -16.85 8.16
N ASP A 78 11.35 -16.99 9.47
CA ASP A 78 12.31 -17.67 10.34
C ASP A 78 12.23 -19.20 10.22
N LYS A 79 11.03 -19.73 9.93
CA LYS A 79 10.82 -21.14 9.61
C LYS A 79 11.34 -21.51 8.23
N SER A 80 11.32 -20.60 7.25
CA SER A 80 11.87 -20.86 5.92
C SER A 80 13.39 -20.98 5.87
N LYS A 81 14.08 -20.50 6.91
CA LYS A 81 15.52 -20.71 7.13
C LYS A 81 15.85 -22.09 7.75
N GLN A 82 14.86 -22.85 8.20
CA GLN A 82 15.06 -24.15 8.87
C GLN A 82 14.87 -25.31 7.86
N PRO A 83 15.77 -26.29 7.81
CA PRO A 83 15.64 -27.42 6.88
C PRO A 83 14.46 -28.33 7.29
N MET A 84 13.63 -28.73 6.34
CA MET A 84 12.56 -29.70 6.58
C MET A 84 13.01 -31.14 6.30
N THR A 85 12.34 -32.08 6.97
CA THR A 85 12.45 -33.51 6.69
C THR A 85 12.19 -33.82 5.21
N LEU A 86 12.91 -34.82 4.70
CA LEU A 86 12.87 -35.27 3.30
C LEU A 86 13.27 -34.19 2.26
N ARG A 87 14.10 -33.22 2.65
CA ARG A 87 14.55 -32.09 1.79
C ARG A 87 13.38 -31.28 1.19
N ARG A 88 12.24 -31.22 1.87
CA ARG A 88 11.13 -30.36 1.46
C ARG A 88 11.56 -28.89 1.55
N VAL A 89 11.06 -28.08 0.62
CA VAL A 89 11.25 -26.62 0.64
C VAL A 89 10.19 -26.04 1.58
N PRO A 90 10.58 -25.26 2.61
CA PRO A 90 9.62 -24.54 3.45
C PRO A 90 8.75 -23.56 2.65
N PRO A 91 7.52 -23.27 3.11
CA PRO A 91 6.73 -22.18 2.54
C PRO A 91 7.37 -20.82 2.87
N ASN A 92 7.32 -19.89 1.91
CA ASN A 92 7.63 -18.47 2.11
C ASN A 92 6.35 -17.61 2.16
N ILE A 93 5.23 -18.11 1.65
CA ILE A 93 3.90 -17.47 1.73
C ILE A 93 2.84 -18.51 2.09
N LEU A 94 1.90 -18.14 2.97
CA LEU A 94 0.73 -18.94 3.33
C LEU A 94 -0.52 -18.06 3.33
N VAL A 95 -1.70 -18.64 3.06
CA VAL A 95 -2.96 -17.86 3.02
C VAL A 95 -4.11 -18.51 3.78
N GLY A 96 -5.09 -17.69 4.18
CA GLY A 96 -6.35 -18.12 4.80
C GLY A 96 -6.17 -18.98 6.05
N ASP A 97 -7.05 -19.97 6.23
CA ASP A 97 -6.95 -20.92 7.34
C ASP A 97 -5.66 -21.76 7.31
N GLY A 98 -5.00 -21.93 6.15
CA GLY A 98 -3.70 -22.58 6.07
C GLY A 98 -2.61 -21.79 6.82
N ALA A 99 -2.59 -20.47 6.66
CA ALA A 99 -1.69 -19.57 7.40
C ALA A 99 -2.03 -19.55 8.90
N ARG A 100 -3.31 -19.49 9.24
CA ARG A 100 -3.80 -19.54 10.63
C ARG A 100 -3.41 -20.86 11.32
N ASN A 101 -3.58 -22.00 10.66
CA ASN A 101 -3.22 -23.31 11.20
C ASN A 101 -1.70 -23.43 11.42
N PHE A 102 -0.89 -22.92 10.49
CA PHE A 102 0.56 -22.85 10.65
C PHE A 102 0.97 -21.97 11.85
N ALA A 103 0.25 -20.87 12.10
CA ALA A 103 0.47 -20.04 13.29
C ALA A 103 0.23 -20.84 14.58
N VAL A 104 -0.89 -21.58 14.65
CA VAL A 104 -1.25 -22.43 15.80
C VAL A 104 -0.25 -23.58 16.01
N GLU A 105 0.16 -24.26 14.94
CA GLU A 105 1.17 -25.34 14.96
C GLU A 105 2.48 -24.88 15.61
N HIS A 106 2.84 -23.61 15.42
CA HIS A 106 4.05 -22.99 15.93
C HIS A 106 3.85 -22.20 17.24
N GLY A 107 2.70 -22.36 17.90
CA GLY A 107 2.42 -21.78 19.22
C GLY A 107 2.04 -20.30 19.21
N MET A 108 1.71 -19.70 18.06
CA MET A 108 1.10 -18.37 18.04
C MET A 108 -0.35 -18.43 18.55
N LEU A 109 -0.71 -17.46 19.38
CA LEU A 109 -2.08 -17.30 19.86
C LEU A 109 -2.98 -16.72 18.75
N VAL A 110 -4.05 -17.44 18.42
CA VAL A 110 -5.15 -16.96 17.59
C VAL A 110 -6.30 -16.44 18.46
N VAL A 111 -7.04 -15.47 17.96
CA VAL A 111 -8.13 -14.78 18.66
C VAL A 111 -9.46 -14.89 17.88
N PRO A 112 -10.63 -14.79 18.53
CA PRO A 112 -11.92 -14.68 17.83
C PRO A 112 -11.90 -13.51 16.83
N ASN A 113 -12.52 -13.67 15.65
CA ASN A 113 -12.41 -12.67 14.57
C ASN A 113 -13.05 -11.34 15.01
N GLU A 114 -14.11 -11.44 15.80
CA GLU A 114 -14.88 -10.36 16.41
C GLU A 114 -14.02 -9.48 17.34
N SER A 115 -12.92 -10.01 17.88
CA SER A 115 -11.97 -9.25 18.71
C SER A 115 -10.97 -8.41 17.90
N LEU A 116 -10.90 -8.61 16.59
CA LEU A 116 -10.15 -7.77 15.64
C LEU A 116 -10.98 -6.60 15.11
N ILE A 117 -12.30 -6.69 15.22
CA ILE A 117 -13.26 -5.66 14.79
C ILE A 117 -13.29 -4.55 15.83
N SER A 118 -12.72 -3.40 15.47
CA SER A 118 -12.78 -2.19 16.29
C SER A 118 -14.16 -1.54 16.22
N LYS A 119 -14.40 -0.49 17.03
CA LYS A 119 -15.64 0.26 16.91
C LYS A 119 -15.66 1.02 15.59
N ASN A 120 -14.57 1.72 15.28
CA ASN A 120 -14.47 2.53 14.07
C ASN A 120 -14.60 1.69 12.79
N SER A 121 -13.98 0.49 12.72
CA SER A 121 -14.09 -0.34 11.51
C SER A 121 -15.46 -0.99 11.36
N ARG A 122 -16.17 -1.29 12.46
CA ARG A 122 -17.58 -1.68 12.44
C ARG A 122 -18.48 -0.56 11.93
N ASP A 123 -18.30 0.66 12.45
CA ASP A 123 -19.12 1.81 12.07
C ASP A 123 -18.94 2.14 10.57
N ARG A 124 -17.70 2.10 10.05
CA ARG A 124 -17.41 2.20 8.61
C ARG A 124 -18.10 1.10 7.79
N PHE A 125 -18.03 -0.15 8.25
CA PHE A 125 -18.64 -1.29 7.56
C PHE A 125 -20.17 -1.17 7.46
N LEU A 126 -20.85 -0.77 8.55
CA LEU A 126 -22.30 -0.57 8.53
C LEU A 126 -22.72 0.54 7.57
N HIS A 127 -21.96 1.65 7.53
CA HIS A 127 -22.20 2.73 6.57
C HIS A 127 -22.08 2.22 5.12
N TRP A 128 -21.00 1.51 4.81
CA TRP A 128 -20.79 0.88 3.50
C TRP A 128 -21.89 -0.11 3.12
N GLN A 129 -22.42 -0.92 4.06
CA GLN A 129 -23.55 -1.81 3.79
C GLN A 129 -24.85 -1.06 3.44
N ASP A 130 -25.13 0.06 4.12
CA ASP A 130 -26.30 0.89 3.85
C ASP A 130 -26.17 1.69 2.54
N ASP A 131 -24.96 2.08 2.12
CA ASP A 131 -24.72 2.67 0.80
C ASP A 131 -24.82 1.63 -0.33
N LEU A 132 -24.27 0.42 -0.14
CA LEU A 132 -24.39 -0.67 -1.11
C LEU A 132 -25.87 -1.01 -1.39
N ARG A 133 -26.69 -1.09 -0.33
CA ARG A 133 -28.14 -1.30 -0.44
C ARG A 133 -28.83 -0.19 -1.23
N ARG A 134 -28.50 1.08 -0.94
CA ARG A 134 -29.04 2.25 -1.66
C ARG A 134 -28.61 2.27 -3.13
N ALA A 135 -27.41 1.81 -3.46
CA ALA A 135 -26.94 1.68 -4.84
C ALA A 135 -27.70 0.57 -5.60
N ASP A 136 -27.85 -0.61 -4.98
CA ASP A 136 -28.62 -1.74 -5.55
C ASP A 136 -30.09 -1.39 -5.82
N GLU A 137 -30.72 -0.64 -4.92
CA GLU A 137 -32.10 -0.16 -5.08
C GLU A 137 -32.23 0.79 -6.29
N ARG A 138 -31.29 1.73 -6.46
CA ARG A 138 -31.24 2.64 -7.63
C ARG A 138 -31.04 1.87 -8.94
N LEU A 139 -30.17 0.85 -8.95
CA LEU A 139 -29.94 0.01 -10.13
C LEU A 139 -31.19 -0.78 -10.53
N LYS A 140 -31.93 -1.33 -9.56
CA LYS A 140 -33.20 -2.04 -9.80
C LYS A 140 -34.26 -1.10 -10.39
N GLN A 141 -34.44 0.10 -9.83
CA GLN A 141 -35.38 1.11 -10.33
C GLN A 141 -35.02 1.63 -11.73
N GLY A 142 -33.72 1.78 -12.02
CA GLY A 142 -33.22 2.14 -13.35
C GLY A 142 -33.48 1.06 -14.40
N GLY A 143 -33.34 -0.21 -14.03
CA GLY A 143 -33.60 -1.36 -14.92
C GLY A 143 -35.08 -1.58 -15.27
N GLU A 144 -36.01 -1.20 -14.40
CA GLU A 144 -37.45 -1.31 -14.69
C GLU A 144 -37.95 -0.21 -15.64
N SER A 145 -37.31 0.97 -15.63
CA SER A 145 -37.67 2.11 -16.48
C SER A 145 -37.41 1.89 -17.99
N GLN A 146 -36.78 0.77 -18.38
CA GLN A 146 -36.49 0.42 -19.78
C GLN A 146 -37.47 -0.61 -20.38
N LYS A 147 -38.53 -0.99 -19.67
CA LYS A 147 -39.63 -1.84 -20.19
C LYS A 147 -40.86 -1.02 -20.61
N VAL A 148 -40.74 -0.22 -21.67
CA VAL A 148 -41.87 0.53 -22.24
C VAL A 148 -42.22 0.00 -23.64
N TYR A 149 -43.37 -0.68 -23.72
CA TYR A 149 -44.19 -0.99 -24.90
C TYR A 149 -43.50 -1.11 -26.28
N GLY A 150 -43.28 -2.36 -26.71
CA GLY A 150 -43.38 -2.71 -28.14
C GLY A 150 -44.85 -3.03 -28.49
N PRO A 151 -45.36 -2.63 -29.67
CA PRO A 151 -46.75 -2.88 -30.04
C PRO A 151 -47.02 -4.35 -30.35
N GLU A 152 -48.22 -4.81 -30.01
CA GLU A 152 -48.68 -6.19 -30.29
C GLU A 152 -48.78 -6.45 -31.80
N ILE A 153 -48.30 -7.62 -32.23
CA ILE A 153 -48.62 -8.20 -33.54
C ILE A 153 -49.16 -9.61 -33.31
N ALA A 154 -50.34 -9.89 -33.86
CA ALA A 154 -51.09 -11.13 -33.67
C ALA A 154 -50.41 -12.36 -34.33
N PRO A 155 -50.70 -13.59 -33.86
CA PRO A 155 -49.98 -14.79 -34.30
C PRO A 155 -50.50 -15.37 -35.62
N SER A 156 -49.59 -15.86 -36.47
CA SER A 156 -49.95 -16.69 -37.64
C SER A 156 -48.93 -17.82 -37.92
N ASN A 157 -49.35 -19.04 -37.61
CA ASN A 157 -49.04 -20.35 -38.24
C ASN A 157 -47.68 -20.62 -38.92
N LEU A 158 -46.87 -21.45 -38.25
CA LEU A 158 -46.42 -22.79 -38.69
C LEU A 158 -45.86 -23.00 -40.13
N ALA A 159 -44.54 -23.27 -40.24
CA ALA A 159 -44.00 -24.42 -40.99
C ALA A 159 -42.48 -24.67 -40.78
N SER A 160 -42.10 -25.95 -40.78
CA SER A 160 -40.75 -26.57 -40.75
C SER A 160 -39.72 -25.99 -41.74
N SER A 161 -38.39 -26.04 -41.49
CA SER A 161 -37.57 -27.26 -41.67
C SER A 161 -36.05 -27.03 -41.38
N GLN A 162 -35.22 -28.06 -41.62
CA GLN A 162 -33.87 -28.29 -41.03
C GLN A 162 -32.65 -27.81 -41.89
N PRO A 163 -31.38 -27.95 -41.42
CA PRO A 163 -30.25 -27.06 -41.79
C PRO A 163 -29.30 -27.61 -42.88
N HIS A 164 -28.33 -26.80 -43.33
CA HIS A 164 -26.90 -27.12 -43.58
C HIS A 164 -26.20 -25.99 -44.40
N GLY A 165 -24.86 -25.86 -44.31
CA GLY A 165 -24.05 -25.20 -45.36
C GLY A 165 -22.93 -24.24 -44.88
N THR A 166 -21.67 -24.67 -45.01
CA THR A 166 -20.44 -23.86 -44.85
C THR A 166 -20.14 -22.99 -46.08
N PHE A 167 -19.53 -21.79 -45.92
CA PHE A 167 -18.19 -21.40 -46.45
C PHE A 167 -17.81 -19.93 -46.14
N LEU A 168 -16.53 -19.56 -46.37
CA LEU A 168 -15.88 -18.30 -45.96
C LEU A 168 -16.34 -17.03 -46.72
N SER A 169 -16.29 -15.87 -46.06
CA SER A 169 -15.73 -14.60 -46.59
C SER A 169 -15.63 -13.48 -45.51
N THR A 170 -14.54 -12.71 -45.55
CA THR A 170 -14.33 -11.40 -44.89
C THR A 170 -14.22 -10.30 -45.95
N PRO A 171 -14.26 -8.99 -45.63
CA PRO A 171 -14.83 -8.28 -44.46
C PRO A 171 -15.68 -7.04 -44.83
N THR A 172 -16.66 -6.66 -44.00
CA THR A 172 -17.06 -5.25 -43.85
C THR A 172 -17.72 -4.95 -42.51
N ASP A 173 -17.79 -3.65 -42.21
CA ASP A 173 -17.96 -3.01 -40.91
C ASP A 173 -19.41 -3.01 -40.35
N GLN A 174 -19.52 -2.61 -39.07
CA GLN A 174 -20.71 -2.17 -38.29
C GLN A 174 -21.51 -3.15 -37.41
N MET A 175 -21.93 -2.57 -36.27
CA MET A 175 -22.89 -3.01 -35.24
C MET A 175 -22.54 -4.19 -34.31
N ARG A 176 -21.91 -3.80 -33.19
CA ARG A 176 -21.80 -4.54 -31.93
C ARG A 176 -23.10 -4.41 -31.12
N SER A 177 -23.84 -5.49 -30.90
CA SER A 177 -24.90 -5.57 -29.88
C SER A 177 -24.48 -6.52 -28.75
N GLY A 178 -24.64 -6.10 -27.50
CA GLY A 178 -24.05 -6.75 -26.33
C GLY A 178 -25.00 -7.67 -25.58
N PHE A 179 -24.47 -8.81 -25.10
CA PHE A 179 -25.03 -9.63 -24.03
C PHE A 179 -24.31 -9.33 -22.70
N PRO A 180 -24.91 -9.63 -21.52
CA PRO A 180 -24.62 -8.90 -20.29
C PRO A 180 -23.28 -9.21 -19.62
N GLN A 181 -22.78 -8.18 -18.96
CA GLN A 181 -21.54 -8.02 -18.21
C GLN A 181 -20.96 -9.29 -17.54
N GLN A 182 -19.86 -9.78 -18.13
CA GLN A 182 -18.68 -10.22 -17.36
C GLN A 182 -17.78 -9.00 -17.00
N GLY A 183 -18.40 -7.82 -16.91
CA GLY A 183 -17.76 -6.52 -17.11
C GLY A 183 -17.53 -5.72 -15.83
N ASP A 184 -18.33 -5.88 -14.78
CA ASP A 184 -18.31 -4.92 -13.66
C ASP A 184 -17.00 -4.96 -12.86
N HIS A 185 -16.41 -6.13 -12.66
CA HIS A 185 -15.09 -6.24 -12.03
C HIS A 185 -13.98 -5.63 -12.91
N ALA A 186 -13.98 -5.92 -14.21
CA ALA A 186 -13.01 -5.36 -15.16
C ALA A 186 -13.16 -3.84 -15.31
N HIS A 187 -14.41 -3.33 -15.29
CA HIS A 187 -14.75 -1.92 -15.38
C HIS A 187 -14.41 -1.17 -14.08
N ALA A 188 -14.58 -1.80 -12.91
CA ALA A 188 -14.13 -1.25 -11.63
C ALA A 188 -12.59 -1.17 -11.53
N ILE A 189 -11.87 -2.18 -12.03
CA ILE A 189 -10.40 -2.12 -12.18
C ILE A 189 -10.00 -0.99 -13.15
N LEU A 190 -10.71 -0.86 -14.28
CA LEU A 190 -10.51 0.19 -15.29
C LEU A 190 -10.89 1.60 -14.84
N LEU A 191 -11.56 1.77 -13.69
CA LEU A 191 -11.95 3.08 -13.14
C LEU A 191 -11.18 3.44 -11.86
N GLY A 192 -10.26 2.60 -11.39
CA GLY A 192 -9.32 2.94 -10.33
C GLY A 192 -9.95 3.32 -8.98
N THR A 193 -11.22 2.98 -8.73
CA THR A 193 -12.04 3.48 -7.61
C THR A 193 -11.69 2.90 -6.23
N TRP A 194 -10.55 2.20 -6.11
CA TRP A 194 -10.16 1.46 -4.90
C TRP A 194 -8.75 1.90 -4.45
N ASN A 195 -8.68 2.85 -3.52
CA ASN A 195 -7.48 3.08 -2.72
C ASN A 195 -7.57 2.25 -1.42
N GLU A 196 -6.46 1.83 -0.81
CA GLU A 196 -6.49 1.15 0.50
C GLU A 196 -6.92 2.10 1.63
N GLY A 197 -6.59 3.38 1.51
CA GLY A 197 -7.27 4.48 2.21
C GLY A 197 -8.60 4.84 1.54
N GLN A 198 -9.56 3.92 1.47
CA GLN A 198 -10.92 4.27 1.03
C GLN A 198 -11.49 5.36 1.96
N PRO A 199 -11.93 6.51 1.44
CA PRO A 199 -12.71 7.46 2.23
C PRO A 199 -14.08 6.83 2.58
N ASP A 200 -14.83 7.51 3.45
CA ASP A 200 -16.24 7.19 3.64
C ASP A 200 -16.97 7.20 2.27
N SER A 201 -17.97 6.32 2.14
CA SER A 201 -18.71 6.11 0.90
C SER A 201 -19.20 7.44 0.30
N PRO A 202 -19.15 7.64 -1.03
CA PRO A 202 -19.47 8.91 -1.67
C PRO A 202 -20.93 9.33 -1.46
N TYR A 203 -21.17 10.05 -0.38
CA TYR A 203 -22.48 10.56 0.01
C TYR A 203 -22.90 11.72 -0.90
N HIS A 204 -23.72 11.42 -1.90
CA HIS A 204 -24.61 12.42 -2.47
C HIS A 204 -25.74 12.71 -1.48
N GLY A 205 -26.04 14.00 -1.29
CA GLY A 205 -27.00 14.51 -0.30
C GLY A 205 -28.42 13.92 -0.42
N PRO A 206 -29.28 14.18 0.59
CA PRO A 206 -30.68 13.78 0.51
C PRO A 206 -31.32 14.39 -0.74
N PRO A 207 -32.27 13.69 -1.40
CA PRO A 207 -32.88 14.18 -2.62
C PRO A 207 -33.56 15.53 -2.40
N GLU A 208 -33.31 16.48 -3.31
CA GLU A 208 -33.94 17.80 -3.26
C GLU A 208 -35.47 17.67 -3.30
N SER A 209 -36.14 18.35 -2.39
CA SER A 209 -37.60 18.40 -2.33
C SER A 209 -38.16 19.10 -3.57
N GLU A 210 -39.16 18.49 -4.22
CA GLU A 210 -39.79 18.97 -5.45
C GLU A 210 -40.11 20.47 -5.45
N CYS A 211 -39.45 21.22 -6.34
CA CYS A 211 -39.76 22.62 -6.58
C CYS A 211 -40.81 22.75 -7.71
N ARG A 212 -41.91 23.46 -7.43
CA ARG A 212 -43.07 23.56 -8.34
C ARG A 212 -42.73 24.32 -9.65
N PRO A 213 -43.40 24.00 -10.78
CA PRO A 213 -43.10 24.62 -12.06
C PRO A 213 -43.61 26.07 -12.13
N GLY A 214 -42.75 27.04 -12.47
CA GLY A 214 -43.19 28.39 -12.79
C GLY A 214 -42.15 29.52 -12.68
N ALA A 215 -41.12 29.53 -13.54
CA ALA A 215 -40.40 30.76 -13.92
C ALA A 215 -39.64 30.58 -15.24
N SER A 216 -39.77 31.52 -16.17
CA SER A 216 -39.05 31.53 -17.46
C SER A 216 -37.58 31.98 -17.29
N PRO A 217 -36.64 31.51 -18.13
CA PRO A 217 -35.24 31.90 -18.02
C PRO A 217 -34.99 33.36 -18.46
N ILE A 218 -34.17 34.06 -17.69
CA ILE A 218 -33.65 35.40 -18.03
C ILE A 218 -32.26 35.25 -18.67
N THR A 219 -32.09 35.82 -19.86
CA THR A 219 -30.82 35.82 -20.62
C THR A 219 -29.83 36.86 -20.08
N PRO A 220 -28.55 36.54 -19.89
CA PRO A 220 -27.47 37.53 -19.79
C PRO A 220 -26.97 37.97 -21.18
N LEU A 221 -26.59 39.24 -21.31
CA LEU A 221 -26.07 39.82 -22.56
C LEU A 221 -24.57 39.54 -22.79
N ASN A 222 -24.18 39.64 -24.07
CA ASN A 222 -22.80 39.61 -24.57
C ASN A 222 -21.85 40.65 -23.94
N ALA A 223 -20.57 40.27 -23.81
CA ALA A 223 -19.44 41.20 -23.87
C ALA A 223 -18.14 40.52 -24.38
N GLY A 224 -17.50 41.11 -25.39
CA GLY A 224 -16.03 41.01 -25.63
C GLY A 224 -15.48 39.84 -26.46
N LEU A 225 -15.15 40.10 -27.73
CA LEU A 225 -14.32 39.24 -28.58
C LEU A 225 -12.82 39.46 -28.30
N ILE A 226 -12.06 38.40 -27.99
CA ILE A 226 -10.59 38.31 -28.20
C ILE A 226 -10.21 36.87 -28.58
N GLU A 227 -9.58 36.66 -29.74
CA GLU A 227 -9.06 35.36 -30.20
C GLU A 227 -7.62 35.08 -29.70
N PRO A 228 -7.27 33.84 -29.32
CA PRO A 228 -5.88 33.42 -29.16
C PRO A 228 -5.24 32.97 -30.48
N ARG A 229 -4.01 33.43 -30.73
CA ARG A 229 -3.22 33.21 -31.96
C ARG A 229 -2.40 31.92 -31.89
N ALA A 230 -2.33 31.16 -32.98
CA ALA A 230 -1.53 29.91 -33.05
C ALA A 230 0.00 30.17 -33.16
N PRO A 231 0.86 29.28 -32.65
CA PRO A 231 2.32 29.36 -32.81
C PRO A 231 2.83 28.73 -34.12
N PRO A 232 3.98 29.19 -34.67
CA PRO A 232 4.55 28.70 -35.94
C PRO A 232 5.44 27.45 -35.78
N PRO A 233 5.72 26.71 -36.88
CA PRO A 233 6.57 25.51 -36.87
C PRO A 233 8.09 25.85 -36.96
N PRO A 234 8.98 24.96 -36.48
CA PRO A 234 10.42 25.07 -36.70
C PRO A 234 10.86 24.45 -38.04
N GLU A 235 11.94 25.02 -38.61
CA GLU A 235 12.47 24.71 -39.94
C GLU A 235 13.36 23.44 -39.99
N GLN A 236 13.57 22.93 -41.20
CA GLN A 236 14.47 21.81 -41.49
C GLN A 236 15.90 22.31 -41.72
N CYS A 237 16.91 21.56 -41.25
CA CYS A 237 18.28 21.68 -41.75
C CYS A 237 18.92 20.31 -42.02
N HIS A 238 19.10 20.05 -43.32
CA HIS A 238 20.14 19.29 -44.02
C HIS A 238 20.87 18.14 -43.30
N LEU A 239 20.76 16.94 -43.92
CA LEU A 239 21.77 15.90 -43.82
C LEU A 239 23.00 16.28 -44.66
N ASP A 240 24.19 15.99 -44.13
CA ASP A 240 25.36 15.63 -44.94
C ASP A 240 25.71 14.16 -44.71
N SER A 241 26.07 13.46 -45.79
CA SER A 241 26.36 12.02 -45.78
C SER A 241 27.84 11.76 -46.03
N ALA A 242 28.45 10.92 -45.19
CA ALA A 242 29.73 10.28 -45.51
C ALA A 242 29.71 8.81 -45.06
N ASN A 243 29.53 7.92 -46.04
CA ASN A 243 29.77 6.48 -45.85
C ASN A 243 31.25 6.24 -45.54
N ASN A 244 31.55 5.27 -44.68
CA ASN A 244 32.46 4.21 -45.13
C ASN A 244 32.20 2.85 -44.49
N VAL A 245 32.57 1.82 -45.24
CA VAL A 245 32.26 0.40 -45.03
C VAL A 245 33.42 -0.28 -44.32
N ASN A 246 33.14 -1.21 -43.39
CA ASN A 246 33.75 -2.56 -43.39
C ASN A 246 33.16 -3.48 -42.31
N SER A 247 32.56 -4.59 -42.73
CA SER A 247 32.53 -5.83 -41.97
C SER A 247 33.81 -6.63 -42.25
N PRO A 248 34.21 -7.57 -41.37
CA PRO A 248 33.92 -8.96 -41.76
C PRO A 248 33.67 -9.97 -40.61
N ARG A 249 32.78 -10.92 -40.93
CA ARG A 249 32.87 -12.37 -40.61
C ARG A 249 33.12 -12.80 -39.16
N GLY A 250 32.02 -13.19 -38.49
CA GLY A 250 32.04 -13.86 -37.20
C GLY A 250 32.51 -15.32 -37.17
N ARG A 251 32.32 -15.95 -36.01
CA ARG A 251 32.39 -17.40 -35.78
C ARG A 251 31.38 -17.81 -34.70
N ARG A 252 30.67 -18.93 -34.92
CA ARG A 252 29.91 -19.65 -33.89
C ARG A 252 30.86 -20.44 -32.98
N ALA A 253 30.57 -20.51 -31.69
CA ALA A 253 30.95 -21.65 -30.85
C ALA A 253 30.09 -21.74 -29.57
N SER A 254 29.51 -22.91 -29.33
CA SER A 254 28.94 -23.40 -28.06
C SER A 254 28.78 -24.92 -28.20
N PRO A 255 28.65 -25.73 -27.12
CA PRO A 255 29.08 -25.54 -25.73
C PRO A 255 30.06 -26.66 -25.29
N ALA A 256 30.48 -26.67 -24.01
CA ALA A 256 31.18 -27.81 -23.39
C ALA A 256 30.53 -28.22 -22.05
N LYS A 257 30.61 -29.51 -21.70
CA LYS A 257 30.00 -30.15 -20.51
C LYS A 257 31.06 -30.84 -19.64
N MET A 258 30.64 -31.26 -18.44
CA MET A 258 31.30 -32.21 -17.51
C MET A 258 32.47 -31.62 -16.69
N SER A 259 32.79 -32.10 -15.46
CA SER A 259 32.31 -33.30 -14.73
C SER A 259 32.13 -33.10 -13.21
N SER A 260 31.52 -34.11 -12.58
CA SER A 260 31.37 -34.34 -11.12
C SER A 260 32.57 -35.04 -10.47
N LEU A 261 32.66 -34.99 -9.12
CA LEU A 261 33.08 -36.03 -8.12
C LEU A 261 33.38 -35.32 -6.77
N GLU A 262 32.59 -35.53 -5.71
CA GLU A 262 32.76 -36.53 -4.61
C GLU A 262 33.95 -36.26 -3.64
N VAL A 263 33.70 -35.73 -2.43
CA VAL A 263 33.46 -36.43 -1.12
C VAL A 263 34.74 -36.79 -0.36
N HIS A 264 34.87 -36.27 0.86
CA HIS A 264 35.57 -36.95 1.97
C HIS A 264 34.93 -36.59 3.31
N SER A 265 34.78 -37.60 4.18
CA SER A 265 34.19 -37.55 5.52
C SER A 265 35.27 -37.72 6.61
N ILE A 266 35.11 -37.07 7.77
CA ILE A 266 35.80 -37.42 9.02
C ILE A 266 34.81 -37.28 10.20
N LEU A 267 34.98 -38.14 11.21
CA LEU A 267 34.07 -38.39 12.35
C LEU A 267 34.22 -37.40 13.52
N GLU A 268 33.11 -37.33 14.28
CA GLU A 268 32.97 -37.30 15.75
C GLU A 268 34.07 -36.71 16.67
N SER A 269 33.64 -35.83 17.59
CA SER A 269 33.69 -36.16 19.03
C SER A 269 32.88 -35.17 19.89
N GLN A 270 32.04 -35.73 20.77
CA GLN A 270 31.50 -35.10 21.98
C GLN A 270 32.46 -35.44 23.16
N PRO A 271 32.50 -34.71 24.30
CA PRO A 271 31.52 -35.02 25.36
C PRO A 271 31.18 -33.92 26.41
N HIS A 272 30.14 -34.29 27.17
CA HIS A 272 29.84 -34.01 28.59
C HIS A 272 29.00 -32.79 29.03
N GLU A 273 27.89 -33.19 29.65
CA GLU A 273 26.92 -32.44 30.45
C GLU A 273 27.50 -31.86 31.74
N ARG A 274 26.77 -30.91 32.34
CA ARG A 274 26.64 -30.80 33.81
C ARG A 274 25.36 -30.05 34.18
N ASP A 275 24.49 -30.70 34.94
CA ASP A 275 23.30 -30.09 35.55
C ASP A 275 23.65 -29.02 36.58
N ARG A 276 22.72 -28.07 36.80
CA ARG A 276 22.25 -27.70 38.15
C ARG A 276 21.00 -26.81 38.17
N ASP A 277 20.17 -27.06 39.17
CA ASP A 277 18.87 -26.44 39.44
C ASP A 277 18.91 -24.99 39.97
N GLY A 278 17.74 -24.35 39.88
CA GLY A 278 17.28 -23.26 40.77
C GLY A 278 17.46 -21.84 40.20
N GLY A 279 16.53 -20.90 40.40
CA GLY A 279 15.28 -20.93 41.16
C GLY A 279 15.04 -19.61 41.92
N ARG A 280 13.81 -19.09 41.85
CA ARG A 280 13.24 -17.90 42.56
C ARG A 280 13.60 -16.48 42.07
N SER A 281 12.52 -15.73 41.84
CA SER A 281 12.42 -14.27 41.89
C SER A 281 12.39 -13.73 43.33
N PRO A 282 12.57 -12.41 43.53
CA PRO A 282 12.07 -11.72 44.71
C PRO A 282 11.02 -10.63 44.39
N ARG A 283 9.95 -10.60 45.21
CA ARG A 283 9.09 -9.44 45.48
C ARG A 283 9.40 -8.95 46.90
N LEU A 284 9.43 -7.64 47.12
CA LEU A 284 9.30 -6.94 48.41
C LEU A 284 8.55 -5.63 48.07
N GLU A 285 7.32 -5.36 48.52
CA GLU A 285 6.74 -5.20 49.87
C GLU A 285 6.79 -3.75 50.42
N GLU A 286 5.73 -3.40 51.16
CA GLU A 286 5.29 -2.03 51.49
C GLU A 286 5.80 -1.50 52.84
N GLY A 287 5.60 -0.20 53.10
CA GLY A 287 5.70 0.37 54.45
C GLY A 287 5.18 1.82 54.54
N GLY A 288 4.10 2.07 55.29
CA GLY A 288 3.64 3.42 55.69
C GLY A 288 4.43 3.98 56.90
N THR A 289 4.14 5.14 57.49
CA THR A 289 2.84 5.81 57.72
C THR A 289 2.95 7.24 58.33
N ARG A 290 2.04 8.17 57.94
CA ARG A 290 1.32 9.20 58.78
C ARG A 290 2.09 10.37 59.48
N PRO A 291 1.40 11.43 60.03
CA PRO A 291 0.32 12.29 59.48
C PRO A 291 0.43 13.81 59.91
N THR A 292 -0.71 14.55 59.97
CA THR A 292 -0.99 15.92 60.53
C THR A 292 -0.82 17.13 59.56
N ASN A 293 -1.62 18.22 59.58
CA ASN A 293 -2.94 18.48 60.22
C ASN A 293 -3.82 19.49 59.41
N GLU A 294 -5.07 19.64 59.86
CA GLU A 294 -6.24 20.45 59.42
C GLU A 294 -6.05 21.91 58.91
N GLY A 295 -7.06 22.41 58.17
CA GLY A 295 -7.32 23.87 58.00
C GLY A 295 -8.25 24.28 56.84
N GLN A 296 -9.54 24.52 57.09
CA GLN A 296 -10.51 25.05 56.10
C GLN A 296 -10.45 26.59 55.96
N ARG A 297 -10.63 27.14 54.74
CA ARG A 297 -11.44 28.36 54.44
C ARG A 297 -11.55 28.67 52.93
N GLU A 298 -12.62 29.36 52.57
CA GLU A 298 -13.09 29.67 51.19
C GLU A 298 -12.54 31.00 50.60
N PRO A 299 -12.78 31.32 49.30
CA PRO A 299 -11.80 32.04 48.46
C PRO A 299 -12.06 33.54 48.27
N GLN A 300 -10.99 34.34 48.05
CA GLN A 300 -11.09 35.74 47.59
C GLN A 300 -9.99 36.18 46.59
N GLN A 301 -10.44 36.42 45.36
CA GLN A 301 -10.13 37.51 44.41
C GLN A 301 -8.71 38.03 44.16
N ALA A 302 -8.38 38.14 42.86
CA ALA A 302 -7.28 38.93 42.31
C ALA A 302 -7.73 40.34 41.86
N PRO A 303 -6.81 41.34 41.81
CA PRO A 303 -7.01 42.61 41.10
C PRO A 303 -6.37 42.57 39.70
N ARG A 304 -6.68 43.40 38.69
CA ARG A 304 -7.88 44.12 38.19
C ARG A 304 -7.36 45.11 37.13
N GLY A 305 -7.91 45.12 35.91
CA GLY A 305 -7.62 46.12 34.87
C GLY A 305 -8.20 45.74 33.48
N ILE A 306 -9.46 46.04 33.13
CA ILE A 306 -9.96 47.31 32.54
C ILE A 306 -9.56 47.41 31.03
N LYS A 307 -10.42 47.32 29.99
CA LYS A 307 -11.91 47.47 29.82
C LYS A 307 -12.51 46.46 28.79
N ARG A 308 -13.83 46.56 28.52
CA ARG A 308 -14.53 46.22 27.24
C ARG A 308 -15.39 47.42 26.79
N PRO A 309 -15.76 47.55 25.50
CA PRO A 309 -17.16 47.30 25.12
C PRO A 309 -17.38 46.59 23.75
N PHE A 310 -18.60 46.04 23.61
CA PHE A 310 -19.33 45.34 22.52
C PHE A 310 -19.10 45.74 21.03
N PRO A 311 -19.64 45.00 20.03
CA PRO A 311 -20.17 43.61 19.99
C PRO A 311 -19.46 42.72 18.94
N PHE A 312 -19.79 41.41 18.88
CA PHE A 312 -19.33 40.52 17.80
C PHE A 312 -20.13 40.74 16.50
N PRO A 313 -19.48 40.81 15.32
CA PRO A 313 -20.17 40.52 14.06
C PRO A 313 -20.41 39.01 13.95
N ALA A 314 -21.63 38.62 13.59
CA ALA A 314 -21.93 37.24 13.21
C ALA A 314 -21.20 36.91 11.90
N GLY A 315 -20.29 35.93 11.95
CA GLY A 315 -19.40 35.58 10.84
C GLY A 315 -18.95 34.12 10.90
N THR A 316 -19.82 33.23 10.43
CA THR A 316 -19.51 31.86 9.98
C THR A 316 -18.62 31.00 10.90
N ASP A 317 -19.22 30.48 11.97
CA ASP A 317 -18.73 29.27 12.65
C ASP A 317 -18.92 28.04 11.74
N ASP A 318 -18.01 27.79 10.78
CA ASP A 318 -18.01 26.56 9.97
C ASP A 318 -16.60 26.03 9.61
N ALA A 319 -15.58 26.48 10.34
CA ALA A 319 -14.26 25.85 10.31
C ALA A 319 -14.26 24.60 11.21
N LYS A 320 -14.87 23.50 10.73
CA LYS A 320 -14.70 22.18 11.37
C LYS A 320 -13.21 21.86 11.46
N HIS A 321 -12.70 21.64 12.68
CA HIS A 321 -11.43 20.95 12.89
C HIS A 321 -11.59 19.48 12.43
N THR A 322 -11.46 19.24 11.13
CA THR A 322 -11.39 17.91 10.55
C THR A 322 -10.06 17.28 10.96
N MET A 323 -10.10 16.44 11.99
CA MET A 323 -9.00 15.54 12.34
C MET A 323 -8.70 14.64 11.13
N ASP A 324 -7.42 14.40 10.83
CA ASP A 324 -7.02 13.49 9.76
C ASP A 324 -7.58 12.08 10.02
N VAL A 325 -8.37 11.58 9.08
CA VAL A 325 -8.90 10.21 9.11
C VAL A 325 -7.84 9.27 8.55
N ILE A 326 -7.02 8.70 9.45
CA ILE A 326 -6.01 7.69 9.10
C ILE A 326 -6.72 6.33 8.98
N THR A 327 -6.69 5.73 7.78
CA THR A 327 -7.36 4.44 7.46
C THR A 327 -6.55 3.57 6.50
N ASP A 328 -5.23 3.79 6.38
CA ASP A 328 -4.40 3.18 5.33
C ASP A 328 -3.44 2.09 5.85
N THR A 329 -2.79 1.40 4.89
CA THR A 329 -1.77 0.37 5.08
C THR A 329 -0.54 0.89 5.83
N ILE A 330 0.11 0.02 6.62
CA ILE A 330 1.29 0.37 7.43
C ILE A 330 2.56 -0.30 6.89
N GLY A 331 3.70 0.40 7.00
CA GLY A 331 5.01 -0.08 6.55
C GLY A 331 6.13 0.36 7.48
N ALA A 332 7.19 -0.45 7.58
CA ALA A 332 8.38 -0.12 8.35
C ALA A 332 9.65 -0.64 7.66
N ILE A 333 10.72 0.14 7.78
CA ILE A 333 12.08 -0.23 7.36
C ILE A 333 13.00 -0.03 8.56
N ALA A 334 13.91 -0.96 8.82
CA ALA A 334 14.91 -0.86 9.87
C ALA A 334 16.29 -1.26 9.35
N ILE A 335 17.32 -0.67 9.97
CA ILE A 335 18.72 -1.03 9.77
C ILE A 335 19.33 -1.27 11.14
N ASP A 336 19.99 -2.41 11.32
CA ASP A 336 20.62 -2.76 12.60
C ASP A 336 22.09 -2.33 12.71
N ALA A 337 22.66 -2.50 13.91
CA ALA A 337 24.04 -2.12 14.23
C ALA A 337 25.11 -2.88 13.40
N LYS A 338 24.73 -3.88 12.60
CA LYS A 338 25.62 -4.56 11.65
C LYS A 338 25.48 -4.02 10.23
N GLY A 339 24.65 -2.99 10.01
CA GLY A 339 24.30 -2.46 8.70
C GLY A 339 23.32 -3.33 7.91
N THR A 340 22.67 -4.30 8.58
CA THR A 340 21.68 -5.20 7.96
C THR A 340 20.38 -4.45 7.76
N ILE A 341 19.81 -4.43 6.55
CA ILE A 341 18.51 -3.82 6.28
C ILE A 341 17.38 -4.87 6.33
N ALA A 342 16.18 -4.45 6.75
CA ALA A 342 14.96 -5.23 6.62
C ALA A 342 13.75 -4.30 6.43
N ALA A 343 12.70 -4.82 5.80
CA ALA A 343 11.46 -4.08 5.58
C ALA A 343 10.23 -4.97 5.73
N GLY A 344 9.08 -4.39 6.04
CA GLY A 344 7.81 -5.09 6.11
C GLY A 344 6.61 -4.16 5.98
N SER A 345 5.46 -4.75 5.69
CA SER A 345 4.16 -4.07 5.63
C SER A 345 3.05 -4.96 6.15
N SER A 346 1.93 -4.36 6.57
CA SER A 346 0.68 -5.06 6.87
C SER A 346 -0.53 -4.21 6.51
N SER A 347 -1.61 -4.87 6.08
CA SER A 347 -2.88 -4.25 5.71
C SER A 347 -4.07 -5.15 6.05
N GLY A 348 -5.22 -4.56 6.35
CA GLY A 348 -6.55 -5.18 6.30
C GLY A 348 -7.15 -5.17 4.88
N GLY A 349 -6.56 -4.41 3.95
CA GLY A 349 -7.05 -4.22 2.59
C GLY A 349 -8.28 -3.31 2.48
N ILE A 350 -8.88 -3.29 1.29
CA ILE A 350 -10.07 -2.47 1.01
C ILE A 350 -11.30 -2.96 1.80
N GLY A 351 -12.20 -2.02 2.12
CA GLY A 351 -13.48 -2.32 2.74
C GLY A 351 -14.43 -3.05 1.78
N MET A 352 -15.36 -3.83 2.33
CA MET A 352 -16.30 -4.65 1.57
C MET A 352 -15.64 -5.64 0.59
N LYS A 353 -14.34 -5.94 0.75
CA LYS A 353 -13.63 -6.89 -0.11
C LYS A 353 -14.30 -8.26 -0.10
N HIS A 354 -14.27 -8.95 -1.24
CA HIS A 354 -14.56 -10.37 -1.28
C HIS A 354 -13.55 -11.12 -0.38
N ARG A 355 -14.01 -12.10 0.39
CA ARG A 355 -13.10 -12.92 1.22
C ARG A 355 -12.07 -13.63 0.35
N GLY A 356 -10.83 -13.71 0.84
CA GLY A 356 -9.69 -14.22 0.07
C GLY A 356 -9.04 -13.21 -0.89
N ARG A 357 -9.52 -11.96 -1.00
CA ARG A 357 -8.83 -10.89 -1.77
C ARG A 357 -7.52 -10.54 -1.08
N LEU A 358 -6.40 -10.82 -1.76
CA LEU A 358 -5.05 -10.46 -1.35
C LEU A 358 -4.67 -9.07 -1.84
N GLY A 359 -4.19 -8.22 -0.95
CA GLY A 359 -3.57 -6.92 -1.28
C GLY A 359 -2.04 -7.00 -1.41
N PRO A 360 -1.40 -5.87 -1.81
CA PRO A 360 0.06 -5.72 -1.90
C PRO A 360 0.84 -6.17 -0.67
N ALA A 361 0.29 -5.99 0.54
CA ALA A 361 0.97 -6.33 1.78
C ALA A 361 1.24 -7.85 1.92
N ALA A 362 0.55 -8.72 1.19
CA ALA A 362 0.85 -10.16 1.11
C ALA A 362 1.80 -10.51 -0.07
N LEU A 363 2.08 -9.56 -0.96
CA LEU A 363 2.77 -9.78 -2.23
C LEU A 363 4.17 -9.16 -2.20
N VAL A 364 5.17 -10.04 -2.03
CA VAL A 364 6.60 -9.70 -2.05
C VAL A 364 6.97 -9.01 -3.38
N GLY A 365 7.66 -7.88 -3.31
CA GLY A 365 7.98 -7.04 -4.46
C GLY A 365 6.85 -6.11 -4.91
N VAL A 366 5.65 -6.21 -4.31
CA VAL A 366 4.53 -5.31 -4.56
C VAL A 366 4.37 -4.32 -3.41
N GLY A 367 4.02 -4.78 -2.20
CA GLY A 367 3.90 -3.95 -0.99
C GLY A 367 5.22 -3.73 -0.24
N THR A 368 6.19 -4.64 -0.40
CA THR A 368 7.51 -4.53 0.24
C THR A 368 8.58 -5.20 -0.61
N ALA A 369 9.71 -4.51 -0.78
CA ALA A 369 10.89 -4.99 -1.47
C ALA A 369 12.17 -4.65 -0.71
N VAL A 370 13.19 -5.51 -0.85
CA VAL A 370 14.57 -5.24 -0.46
C VAL A 370 15.46 -5.69 -1.63
N VAL A 371 16.23 -4.76 -2.19
CA VAL A 371 17.33 -5.06 -3.12
C VAL A 371 18.58 -5.30 -2.26
N PRO A 372 19.13 -6.52 -2.26
CA PRO A 372 20.31 -6.87 -1.45
C PRO A 372 21.54 -6.06 -1.84
N CYS A 373 22.50 -6.00 -0.91
CA CYS A 373 23.86 -5.59 -1.20
C CYS A 373 24.54 -6.65 -2.07
N ASP A 374 25.12 -6.25 -3.20
CA ASP A 374 26.05 -7.10 -3.93
C ASP A 374 27.32 -7.31 -3.08
N PRO A 375 27.85 -8.53 -2.92
CA PRO A 375 29.10 -8.77 -2.18
C PRO A 375 30.31 -8.04 -2.74
N ASP A 376 30.34 -7.79 -4.06
CA ASP A 376 31.46 -7.14 -4.75
C ASP A 376 31.30 -5.61 -4.86
N ASP A 377 30.20 -5.04 -4.36
CA ASP A 377 29.96 -3.59 -4.37
C ASP A 377 30.82 -2.85 -3.31
N PRO A 378 31.74 -1.95 -3.72
CA PRO A 378 32.58 -1.19 -2.81
C PRO A 378 31.81 -0.16 -1.97
N ASP A 379 30.64 0.31 -2.42
CA ASP A 379 29.80 1.26 -1.67
C ASP A 379 28.80 0.57 -0.75
N GLY A 380 28.65 -0.76 -0.90
CA GLY A 380 27.80 -1.60 -0.07
C GLY A 380 26.34 -1.13 -0.04
N VAL A 381 25.82 -0.76 -1.20
CA VAL A 381 24.47 -0.22 -1.43
C VAL A 381 23.45 -1.31 -1.17
N CYS A 382 22.43 -1.00 -0.38
CA CYS A 382 21.18 -1.76 -0.39
C CYS A 382 19.99 -0.81 -0.28
N VAL A 383 18.87 -1.22 -0.87
CA VAL A 383 17.66 -0.39 -0.92
C VAL A 383 16.48 -1.20 -0.43
N ALA A 384 15.67 -0.62 0.44
CA ALA A 384 14.38 -1.18 0.84
C ALA A 384 13.26 -0.19 0.57
N THR A 385 12.12 -0.69 0.10
CA THR A 385 10.93 0.12 -0.19
C THR A 385 9.68 -0.55 0.37
N VAL A 386 8.84 0.24 1.00
CA VAL A 386 7.46 -0.11 1.39
C VAL A 386 6.49 0.86 0.73
N THR A 387 5.32 0.36 0.32
CA THR A 387 4.32 1.08 -0.47
C THR A 387 2.93 0.98 0.15
N SER A 388 2.10 1.98 -0.11
CA SER A 388 0.67 2.05 0.23
C SER A 388 -0.11 2.65 -0.94
N GLY A 389 -1.40 2.35 -1.09
CA GLY A 389 -2.24 2.92 -2.16
C GLY A 389 -3.20 1.94 -2.83
N THR A 390 -3.54 2.18 -4.10
CA THR A 390 -4.40 1.29 -4.90
C THR A 390 -3.71 -0.04 -5.19
N GLY A 391 -4.12 -1.08 -4.46
CA GLY A 391 -3.44 -2.37 -4.47
C GLY A 391 -3.36 -3.07 -5.83
N GLU A 392 -4.42 -2.99 -6.63
CA GLU A 392 -4.50 -3.59 -7.97
C GLU A 392 -3.52 -2.91 -8.95
N HIS A 393 -3.35 -1.58 -8.86
CA HIS A 393 -2.37 -0.83 -9.65
C HIS A 393 -0.94 -1.10 -9.16
N MET A 394 -0.73 -1.22 -7.86
CA MET A 394 0.56 -1.59 -7.27
C MET A 394 1.01 -2.98 -7.71
N ALA A 395 0.10 -3.96 -7.70
CA ALA A 395 0.36 -5.32 -8.19
C ALA A 395 0.70 -5.33 -9.68
N THR A 396 -0.07 -4.59 -10.49
CA THR A 396 0.16 -4.42 -11.94
C THR A 396 1.53 -3.83 -12.27
N THR A 397 2.07 -2.98 -11.40
CA THR A 397 3.33 -2.24 -11.62
C THR A 397 4.52 -2.83 -10.86
N MET A 398 4.34 -3.81 -9.98
CA MET A 398 5.34 -4.29 -9.01
C MET A 398 5.98 -3.13 -8.22
N ALA A 399 5.13 -2.27 -7.65
CA ALA A 399 5.49 -0.92 -7.23
C ALA A 399 6.75 -0.83 -6.34
N SER A 400 6.81 -1.57 -5.22
CA SER A 400 7.97 -1.49 -4.31
C SER A 400 9.25 -2.03 -4.94
N GLN A 401 9.20 -3.15 -5.68
CA GLN A 401 10.38 -3.69 -6.36
C GLN A 401 10.91 -2.72 -7.42
N ARG A 402 10.02 -2.11 -8.21
CA ARG A 402 10.42 -1.16 -9.26
C ARG A 402 11.03 0.10 -8.67
N CYS A 403 10.44 0.69 -7.64
CA CYS A 403 11.04 1.84 -6.95
C CYS A 403 12.40 1.49 -6.31
N ALA A 404 12.50 0.36 -5.60
CA ALA A 404 13.75 -0.05 -4.97
C ALA A 404 14.87 -0.26 -6.00
N GLU A 405 14.56 -0.89 -7.14
CA GLU A 405 15.51 -1.08 -8.25
C GLU A 405 15.94 0.25 -8.92
N ARG A 406 15.01 1.20 -9.07
CA ARG A 406 15.29 2.54 -9.62
C ARG A 406 16.29 3.30 -8.75
N ILE A 407 16.06 3.33 -7.44
CA ILE A 407 16.91 4.00 -6.44
C ILE A 407 18.25 3.26 -6.22
N TYR A 408 18.27 1.94 -6.39
CA TYR A 408 19.50 1.13 -6.33
C TYR A 408 20.41 1.39 -7.54
N ARG A 409 19.84 1.48 -8.76
CA ARG A 409 20.61 1.61 -10.01
C ARG A 409 20.84 3.06 -10.47
N ASN A 410 20.37 4.05 -9.70
CA ASN A 410 20.31 5.46 -10.13
C ASN A 410 19.67 5.60 -11.52
N THR A 411 18.47 5.02 -11.72
CA THR A 411 17.74 5.14 -12.99
C THR A 411 16.33 5.66 -12.82
N ARG A 412 15.83 6.27 -13.89
CA ARG A 412 14.42 6.58 -14.10
C ARG A 412 13.94 6.09 -15.47
N ARG A 413 12.63 6.11 -15.69
CA ARG A 413 12.02 5.69 -16.96
C ARG A 413 12.24 6.77 -18.03
N GLY A 414 12.93 6.41 -19.09
CA GLY A 414 13.16 7.24 -20.26
C GLY A 414 12.22 6.96 -21.43
N PRO A 415 12.39 7.70 -22.55
CA PRO A 415 11.61 7.52 -23.77
C PRO A 415 11.60 6.06 -24.26
N ARG A 416 10.42 5.59 -24.69
CA ARG A 416 10.18 4.19 -25.11
C ARG A 416 10.43 3.14 -24.01
N GLY A 417 10.47 3.54 -22.74
CA GLY A 417 10.67 2.62 -21.60
C GLY A 417 12.12 2.16 -21.42
N GLN A 418 13.09 2.90 -21.95
CA GLN A 418 14.51 2.66 -21.69
C GLN A 418 14.88 3.17 -20.30
N ASP A 419 15.79 2.51 -19.60
CA ASP A 419 16.34 3.01 -18.34
C ASP A 419 17.36 4.12 -18.63
N VAL A 420 17.17 5.28 -18.01
CA VAL A 420 18.05 6.45 -18.14
C VAL A 420 18.68 6.73 -16.79
N GLN A 421 19.99 6.98 -16.76
CA GLN A 421 20.72 7.35 -15.55
C GLN A 421 20.22 8.69 -15.00
N GLU A 422 20.06 8.77 -13.69
CA GLU A 422 19.61 9.96 -12.97
C GLU A 422 20.29 9.94 -11.58
N ASP A 423 21.01 11.00 -11.23
CA ASP A 423 21.74 11.07 -9.96
C ASP A 423 20.90 11.73 -8.84
N ASP A 424 19.81 12.42 -9.19
CA ASP A 424 18.86 12.97 -8.25
C ASP A 424 17.79 11.93 -7.85
N GLU A 425 17.90 11.38 -6.64
CA GLU A 425 16.93 10.42 -6.13
C GLU A 425 15.52 11.02 -5.95
N ASP A 426 15.39 12.34 -5.72
CA ASP A 426 14.09 13.01 -5.65
C ASP A 426 13.42 13.05 -7.04
N ALA A 427 14.20 13.23 -8.11
CA ALA A 427 13.74 13.12 -9.49
C ALA A 427 13.41 11.67 -9.89
N ILE A 428 14.17 10.68 -9.39
CA ILE A 428 13.83 9.26 -9.55
C ILE A 428 12.49 8.93 -8.89
N MET A 429 12.26 9.37 -7.65
CA MET A 429 11.00 9.13 -6.92
C MET A 429 9.80 9.79 -7.61
N GLU A 430 9.96 11.00 -8.14
CA GLU A 430 8.94 11.69 -8.93
C GLU A 430 8.64 10.96 -10.26
N SER A 431 9.68 10.58 -11.02
CA SER A 431 9.55 9.85 -12.28
C SER A 431 8.99 8.44 -12.08
N PHE A 432 9.28 7.77 -10.97
CA PHE A 432 8.66 6.50 -10.63
C PHE A 432 7.12 6.64 -10.53
N ILE A 433 6.62 7.63 -9.78
CA ILE A 433 5.17 7.83 -9.65
C ILE A 433 4.56 8.26 -11.00
N LYS A 434 5.20 9.18 -11.72
CA LYS A 434 4.65 9.71 -12.99
C LYS A 434 4.73 8.71 -14.15
N ASP A 435 5.87 8.09 -14.37
CA ASP A 435 6.20 7.37 -15.60
C ASP A 435 6.12 5.84 -15.45
N ASP A 436 6.57 5.27 -14.33
CA ASP A 436 6.50 3.82 -14.08
C ASP A 436 5.15 3.39 -13.51
N PHE A 437 4.53 4.19 -12.64
CA PHE A 437 3.24 3.90 -12.01
C PHE A 437 2.05 4.50 -12.78
N MET A 438 1.86 5.82 -12.74
CA MET A 438 0.71 6.50 -13.38
C MET A 438 0.75 6.36 -14.90
N GLY A 439 1.93 6.46 -15.52
CA GLY A 439 2.14 6.28 -16.97
C GLY A 439 2.00 4.84 -17.45
N HIS A 440 1.84 3.86 -16.55
CA HIS A 440 1.74 2.45 -16.92
C HIS A 440 0.51 2.19 -17.80
N PRO A 441 0.60 1.38 -18.88
CA PRO A 441 -0.53 1.13 -19.77
C PRO A 441 -1.79 0.57 -19.08
N GLY A 442 -1.62 -0.16 -17.97
CA GLY A 442 -2.71 -0.69 -17.14
C GLY A 442 -3.18 0.23 -16.00
N VAL A 443 -2.71 1.48 -15.92
CA VAL A 443 -3.05 2.44 -14.85
C VAL A 443 -3.47 3.80 -15.43
N LYS A 444 -2.79 4.27 -16.49
CA LYS A 444 -2.92 5.63 -17.04
C LYS A 444 -4.33 6.05 -17.49
N ASN A 445 -5.19 5.09 -17.81
CA ASN A 445 -6.57 5.33 -18.23
C ASN A 445 -7.59 5.15 -17.09
N CYS A 446 -7.14 4.74 -15.90
CA CYS A 446 -8.01 4.41 -14.76
C CYS A 446 -8.30 5.61 -13.85
N ASN A 447 -7.74 6.79 -14.14
CA ASN A 447 -7.93 8.05 -13.41
C ASN A 447 -7.91 7.95 -11.86
N PRO A 448 -6.94 7.25 -11.22
CA PRO A 448 -6.94 7.13 -9.77
C PRO A 448 -6.52 8.46 -9.13
N VAL A 449 -7.43 9.07 -8.37
CA VAL A 449 -7.13 10.19 -7.46
C VAL A 449 -6.43 9.61 -6.23
N GLY A 450 -5.26 10.15 -5.86
CA GLY A 450 -4.53 9.72 -4.68
C GLY A 450 -4.10 8.24 -4.71
N ALA A 451 -3.28 7.87 -5.68
CA ALA A 451 -3.12 6.47 -6.09
C ALA A 451 -2.02 5.67 -5.36
N ILE A 452 -0.93 6.31 -4.93
CA ILE A 452 0.22 5.64 -4.29
C ILE A 452 1.03 6.57 -3.36
N GLY A 453 1.49 6.01 -2.26
CA GLY A 453 2.57 6.53 -1.41
C GLY A 453 3.67 5.48 -1.21
N LEU A 454 4.91 5.93 -1.08
CA LEU A 454 6.07 5.06 -0.88
C LEU A 454 7.10 5.68 0.06
N MET A 455 7.72 4.81 0.86
CA MET A 455 8.86 5.11 1.70
C MET A 455 10.01 4.18 1.30
N THR A 456 11.16 4.77 0.95
CA THR A 456 12.35 4.07 0.48
C THR A 456 13.54 4.45 1.34
N VAL A 457 14.39 3.49 1.71
CA VAL A 457 15.67 3.75 2.36
C VAL A 457 16.79 3.19 1.50
N LYS A 458 17.72 4.05 1.09
CA LYS A 458 19.00 3.71 0.48
C LYS A 458 20.07 3.75 1.57
N LYS A 459 20.71 2.61 1.85
CA LYS A 459 21.85 2.51 2.75
C LYS A 459 23.11 2.29 1.92
N THR A 460 24.17 3.04 2.22
CA THR A 460 25.51 2.86 1.65
C THR A 460 26.53 2.86 2.80
N ARG A 461 27.82 2.67 2.51
CA ARG A 461 28.90 2.90 3.49
C ARG A 461 28.97 4.37 3.96
N GLY A 462 28.49 5.31 3.14
CA GLY A 462 28.47 6.76 3.45
C GLY A 462 27.27 7.25 4.27
N GLY A 463 26.35 6.36 4.66
CA GLY A 463 25.20 6.66 5.52
C GLY A 463 23.88 6.07 5.03
N CYS A 464 22.80 6.44 5.72
CA CYS A 464 21.44 6.04 5.36
C CYS A 464 20.63 7.24 4.88
N TYR A 465 19.86 7.05 3.82
CA TYR A 465 19.07 8.08 3.17
C TYR A 465 17.64 7.58 3.07
N LEU A 466 16.75 8.23 3.83
CA LEU A 466 15.31 8.01 3.78
C LEU A 466 14.72 8.94 2.73
N TYR A 467 13.94 8.40 1.80
CA TYR A 467 13.16 9.13 0.81
C TYR A 467 11.71 8.73 0.93
N PHE A 468 10.80 9.64 0.59
CA PHE A 468 9.41 9.34 0.40
C PHE A 468 8.85 10.12 -0.79
N ALA A 469 7.82 9.56 -1.42
CA ALA A 469 7.01 10.28 -2.38
C ALA A 469 5.58 9.73 -2.39
N HIS A 470 4.61 10.58 -2.69
CA HIS A 470 3.21 10.18 -2.83
C HIS A 470 2.45 11.14 -3.75
N ASN A 471 1.37 10.64 -4.35
CA ASN A 471 0.34 11.47 -4.98
C ASN A 471 -1.01 11.41 -4.23
N THR A 472 -1.06 10.74 -3.07
CA THR A 472 -2.18 10.77 -2.11
C THR A 472 -2.32 12.14 -1.45
N ASP A 473 -3.52 12.50 -1.00
CA ASP A 473 -3.81 13.75 -0.28
C ASP A 473 -2.88 13.96 0.92
N SER A 474 -2.56 12.89 1.64
CA SER A 474 -1.56 12.89 2.71
C SER A 474 -0.81 11.56 2.82
N PHE A 475 0.34 11.60 3.50
CA PHE A 475 1.16 10.43 3.81
C PHE A 475 1.91 10.64 5.13
N ALA A 476 1.63 9.80 6.12
CA ALA A 476 2.17 9.90 7.47
C ALA A 476 3.48 9.13 7.62
N LEU A 477 4.52 9.79 8.13
CA LEU A 477 5.88 9.26 8.23
C LEU A 477 6.48 9.50 9.61
N ALA A 478 7.30 8.55 10.07
CA ALA A 478 8.11 8.70 11.28
C ALA A 478 9.48 8.06 11.08
N SER A 479 10.55 8.75 11.51
CA SER A 479 11.93 8.30 11.37
C SER A 479 12.75 8.59 12.63
N MET A 480 13.72 7.72 12.94
CA MET A 480 14.59 7.88 14.11
C MET A 480 15.94 7.20 13.87
N GLY A 481 17.04 7.96 13.94
CA GLY A 481 18.42 7.44 13.96
C GLY A 481 18.88 7.00 15.36
N SER A 482 20.09 6.44 15.44
CA SER A 482 20.74 6.05 16.71
C SER A 482 21.07 7.25 17.59
N SER A 483 21.49 8.36 16.99
CA SER A 483 21.83 9.63 17.65
C SER A 483 20.61 10.52 17.93
N ASP A 484 19.46 10.25 17.31
CA ASP A 484 18.21 10.97 17.59
C ASP A 484 17.75 10.70 19.04
N LYS A 485 17.46 11.77 19.78
CA LYS A 485 16.82 11.69 21.10
C LYS A 485 15.36 11.24 21.01
N GLU A 486 14.65 11.75 20.00
CA GLU A 486 13.22 11.55 19.78
C GLU A 486 12.95 11.31 18.29
N PRO A 487 11.88 10.58 17.91
CA PRO A 487 11.52 10.39 16.51
C PRO A 487 11.07 11.71 15.86
N GLN A 488 11.44 11.90 14.61
CA GLN A 488 10.87 12.95 13.76
C GLN A 488 9.65 12.39 13.02
N CYS A 489 8.50 13.06 13.17
CA CYS A 489 7.25 12.69 12.53
C CYS A 489 6.81 13.79 11.56
N VAL A 490 6.28 13.40 10.40
CA VAL A 490 5.81 14.31 9.34
C VAL A 490 4.47 13.80 8.83
N MET A 491 3.46 14.67 8.76
CA MET A 491 2.28 14.45 7.93
C MET A 491 2.52 15.18 6.60
N SER A 492 2.98 14.45 5.59
CA SER A 492 3.17 15.02 4.26
C SER A 492 1.81 15.20 3.59
N ARG A 493 1.67 16.23 2.74
CA ARG A 493 0.41 16.51 2.02
C ARG A 493 0.69 16.84 0.55
N LEU A 494 -0.29 16.57 -0.30
CA LEU A 494 -0.26 17.03 -1.69
C LEU A 494 -0.40 18.56 -1.71
N GLY A 495 0.47 19.25 -2.45
CA GLY A 495 0.40 20.71 -2.59
C GLY A 495 -0.47 21.10 -3.79
N ASP A 496 -1.18 22.23 -3.69
CA ASP A 496 -2.21 22.70 -4.64
C ASP A 496 -1.81 22.70 -6.13
N VAL A 497 -0.50 22.77 -6.43
CA VAL A 497 0.06 22.84 -7.79
C VAL A 497 0.82 21.55 -8.17
N SER A 498 1.18 20.70 -7.21
CA SER A 498 2.02 19.52 -7.48
C SER A 498 1.20 18.24 -7.55
N GLN A 499 1.41 17.47 -8.63
CA GLN A 499 0.84 16.13 -8.78
C GLN A 499 1.56 15.06 -7.94
N VAL A 500 2.73 15.38 -7.36
CA VAL A 500 3.53 14.48 -6.52
C VAL A 500 4.20 15.30 -5.43
N THR A 501 4.01 14.92 -4.16
CA THR A 501 4.84 15.42 -3.06
C THR A 501 5.96 14.42 -2.76
N ARG A 502 7.14 14.93 -2.43
CA ARG A 502 8.34 14.15 -2.09
C ARG A 502 9.13 14.80 -0.96
N GLY A 503 10.03 14.04 -0.38
CA GLY A 503 11.05 14.58 0.52
C GLY A 503 12.06 13.53 0.97
N ALA A 504 13.17 14.00 1.50
CA ALA A 504 14.29 13.17 1.93
C ALA A 504 14.81 13.56 3.32
N ARG A 505 15.42 12.60 4.01
CA ARG A 505 16.16 12.78 5.26
C ARG A 505 17.41 11.91 5.26
N LYS A 506 18.59 12.55 5.32
CA LYS A 506 19.83 11.86 5.65
C LYS A 506 19.84 11.49 7.14
N VAL A 507 20.09 10.22 7.43
CA VAL A 507 20.30 9.69 8.78
C VAL A 507 21.76 9.27 8.89
N ALA A 508 22.50 9.95 9.77
CA ALA A 508 23.86 9.56 10.09
C ALA A 508 23.86 8.21 10.81
N LEU A 509 24.76 7.32 10.38
CA LEU A 509 25.17 6.16 11.16
C LEU A 509 26.36 6.57 12.04
N GLU A 510 26.40 6.06 13.27
CA GLU A 510 27.55 6.14 14.19
C GLU A 510 28.30 4.80 14.18
#